data_AF-A0A6L4AGZ4-F1
#
_entry.id   AF-A0A6L4AGZ4-F1
#
_cell.length_a   1.000
_cell.length_b   1.000
_cell.length_c   1.000
_cell.angle_alpha   90.00
_cell.angle_beta   90.00
_cell.angle_gamma   90.00
#
_symmetry.space_group_name_H-M   'P 1'
#
loop_
_entity.id
_entity.type
_entity.pdbx_description
1 polymer ?
#
loop_
_entity_poly.entity_id
_entity_poly.type
_entity_poly.pdbx_seq_one_letter_code
_entity_poly.pdbx_strand_id
1 'polypeptide(L)'
;GAGMVRTGTAAVHSHMTNTRMTDPEVLESRFPVRVEEFAIRRGSGGAGRFPGGDGAVRRLRFLEAMTATILSSHRTTEPYGLAGGSAGARGRNSLLRADGGLVELAGNAAVEVLPGDSIVIETPGGGGYGGKR
;
A
#
# COMPACT_ATOMS: atom_id res chain seq x y z
N GLY A 1 10.94 7.21 4.16
CA GLY A 1 12.17 6.39 4.31
C GLY A 1 12.88 6.74 5.61
N ALA A 2 13.91 5.97 5.96
CA ALA A 2 14.79 6.28 7.09
C ALA A 2 15.71 7.48 6.78
N GLY A 3 16.18 8.16 7.82
CA GLY A 3 17.19 9.22 7.72
C GLY A 3 18.47 8.86 8.47
N MET A 4 19.49 9.70 8.35
CA MET A 4 20.81 9.48 8.96
C MET A 4 20.80 9.30 10.49
N VAL A 5 19.76 9.79 11.16
CA VAL A 5 19.62 9.77 12.63
C VAL A 5 18.28 9.20 13.11
N ARG A 6 17.40 8.74 12.21
CA ARG A 6 16.06 8.27 12.59
C ARG A 6 15.52 7.17 11.69
N THR A 7 14.78 6.26 12.29
CA THR A 7 13.94 5.25 11.62
C THR A 7 12.81 5.91 10.84
N GLY A 8 12.39 5.28 9.73
CA GLY A 8 11.23 5.74 8.97
C GLY A 8 9.90 5.45 9.68
N THR A 9 8.93 6.35 9.55
CA THR A 9 7.59 6.17 10.13
C THR A 9 6.76 5.22 9.26
N ALA A 10 6.09 4.25 9.89
CA ALA A 10 5.20 3.31 9.20
C ALA A 10 3.86 3.94 8.79
N ALA A 11 3.22 3.38 7.76
CA ALA A 11 1.91 3.75 7.25
C ALA A 11 1.74 5.23 6.86
N VAL A 12 2.83 5.93 6.52
CA VAL A 12 2.77 7.30 6.01
C VAL A 12 2.55 7.29 4.49
N HIS A 13 1.39 7.78 4.06
CA HIS A 13 1.05 7.95 2.65
C HIS A 13 1.09 9.44 2.27
N SER A 14 2.10 9.87 1.51
CA SER A 14 2.35 11.30 1.24
C SER A 14 1.65 11.88 0.01
N HIS A 15 0.97 11.08 -0.83
CA HIS A 15 0.50 11.53 -2.14
C HIS A 15 -0.88 12.24 -2.15
N MET A 16 -1.62 12.25 -1.04
CA MET A 16 -2.77 13.15 -0.86
C MET A 16 -2.45 14.11 0.29
N THR A 17 -1.70 15.18 -0.02
CA THR A 17 -1.73 16.44 0.73
C THR A 17 -1.58 16.39 2.26
N ASN A 18 -0.69 15.59 2.87
CA ASN A 18 -0.50 15.63 4.34
C ASN A 18 -1.83 15.63 5.15
N THR A 19 -2.88 15.02 4.59
CA THR A 19 -4.23 15.02 5.16
C THR A 19 -4.43 13.63 5.74
N ARG A 20 -4.93 13.58 6.98
CA ARG A 20 -5.25 12.33 7.68
C ARG A 20 -5.94 11.35 6.73
N MET A 21 -5.52 10.09 6.81
CA MET A 21 -6.09 9.00 6.03
C MET A 21 -7.62 9.03 6.15
N THR A 22 -8.35 9.04 5.02
CA THR A 22 -9.81 9.07 5.02
C THR A 22 -10.36 7.99 5.93
N ASP A 23 -11.21 8.37 6.88
CA ASP A 23 -11.82 7.43 7.81
C ASP A 23 -12.63 6.37 7.04
N PRO A 24 -12.53 5.08 7.42
CA PRO A 24 -13.29 4.00 6.79
C PRO A 24 -14.79 4.31 6.69
N GLU A 25 -15.39 4.89 7.74
CA GLU A 25 -16.81 5.24 7.80
C GLU A 25 -17.22 6.27 6.72
N VAL A 26 -16.33 7.20 6.39
CA VAL A 26 -16.57 8.20 5.33
C VAL A 26 -16.47 7.55 3.93
N LEU A 27 -15.62 6.53 3.78
CA LEU A 27 -15.50 5.80 2.52
C LEU A 27 -16.73 4.91 2.28
N GLU A 28 -17.15 4.16 3.30
CA GLU A 28 -18.31 3.26 3.23
C GLU A 28 -19.64 3.98 3.08
N SER A 29 -19.77 5.22 3.59
CA SER A 29 -20.98 6.03 3.41
C SER A 29 -21.09 6.64 2.01
N ARG A 30 -19.98 6.80 1.29
CA ARG A 30 -19.94 7.47 -0.03
C ARG A 30 -19.93 6.51 -1.21
N PHE A 31 -19.46 5.29 -1.01
CA PHE A 31 -19.35 4.29 -2.06
C PHE A 31 -19.86 2.95 -1.53
N PRO A 32 -20.47 2.10 -2.37
CA PRO A 32 -20.92 0.78 -1.96
C PRO A 32 -19.73 -0.18 -1.83
N VAL A 33 -18.88 0.10 -0.84
CA VAL A 33 -17.69 -0.69 -0.47
C VAL A 33 -17.66 -0.89 1.05
N ARG A 34 -16.92 -1.90 1.50
CA ARG A 34 -16.58 -2.14 2.89
C ARG A 34 -15.07 -2.24 3.06
N VAL A 35 -14.53 -1.57 4.07
CA VAL A 35 -13.12 -1.70 4.44
C VAL A 35 -12.97 -2.96 5.29
N GLU A 36 -12.44 -4.03 4.70
CA GLU A 36 -12.18 -5.28 5.42
C GLU A 36 -10.89 -5.23 6.23
N GLU A 37 -9.88 -4.58 5.68
CA GLU A 37 -8.55 -4.56 6.28
C GLU A 37 -7.94 -3.18 6.11
N PHE A 38 -7.40 -2.67 7.21
CA PHE A 38 -6.52 -1.52 7.18
C PHE A 38 -5.44 -1.69 8.23
N ALA A 39 -4.27 -2.18 7.81
CA ALA A 39 -3.21 -2.62 8.70
C ALA A 39 -1.83 -2.16 8.23
N ILE A 40 -0.86 -2.22 9.15
CA ILE A 40 0.56 -2.01 8.81
C ILE A 40 1.06 -3.24 8.04
N ARG A 41 1.69 -3.00 6.89
CA ARG A 41 2.34 -4.03 6.07
C ARG A 41 3.70 -4.38 6.66
N ARG A 42 3.71 -5.14 7.75
CA ARG A 42 4.91 -5.42 8.55
C ARG A 42 6.02 -6.06 7.69
N GLY A 43 7.25 -5.55 7.84
CA GLY A 43 8.41 -6.06 7.13
C GLY A 43 8.55 -5.60 5.67
N SER A 44 7.81 -4.57 5.28
CA SER A 44 7.93 -3.95 3.96
C SER A 44 8.98 -2.83 3.92
N GLY A 45 9.38 -2.29 5.07
CA GLY A 45 10.45 -1.31 5.19
C GLY A 45 11.83 -1.93 4.93
N GLY A 46 12.68 -1.18 4.23
CA GLY A 46 14.05 -1.58 3.94
C GLY A 46 14.90 -1.64 5.19
N ALA A 47 15.75 -2.68 5.26
CA ALA A 47 16.67 -2.87 6.36
C ALA A 47 17.81 -1.83 6.38
N GLY A 48 18.37 -1.57 7.56
CA GLY A 48 19.57 -0.74 7.72
C GLY A 48 19.88 -0.51 9.20
N ARG A 49 20.91 0.30 9.48
CA ARG A 49 21.14 0.84 10.84
C ARG A 49 19.89 1.56 11.35
N PHE A 50 19.25 2.32 10.47
CA PHE A 50 17.91 2.85 10.68
C PHE A 50 16.97 2.24 9.64
N PRO A 51 16.01 1.40 10.05
CA PRO A 51 15.10 0.77 9.09
C PRO A 51 14.14 1.79 8.49
N GLY A 52 13.72 1.52 7.25
CA GLY A 52 12.63 2.26 6.62
C GLY A 52 11.29 1.93 7.27
N GLY A 53 10.31 2.83 7.12
CA GLY A 53 8.97 2.61 7.64
C GLY A 53 8.20 1.60 6.78
N ASP A 54 7.42 0.74 7.42
CA ASP A 54 6.52 -0.18 6.73
C ASP A 54 5.38 0.57 6.01
N GLY A 55 4.93 0.02 4.88
CA GLY A 55 3.71 0.45 4.21
C GLY A 55 2.44 0.04 4.96
N ALA A 56 1.30 0.12 4.27
CA ALA A 56 0.00 -0.31 4.74
C ALA A 56 -0.64 -1.30 3.76
N VAL A 57 -1.49 -2.18 4.30
CA VAL A 57 -2.41 -3.02 3.54
C VAL A 57 -3.80 -2.43 3.69
N ARG A 58 -4.50 -2.26 2.57
CA ARG A 58 -5.92 -1.90 2.54
C ARG A 58 -6.68 -2.92 1.70
N ARG A 59 -7.79 -3.43 2.22
CA ARG A 59 -8.69 -4.32 1.48
C ARG A 59 -10.08 -3.71 1.44
N LEU A 60 -10.56 -3.46 0.23
CA LEU A 60 -11.87 -2.87 -0.03
C LEU A 60 -12.73 -3.90 -0.74
N ARG A 61 -13.77 -4.39 -0.05
CA ARG A 61 -14.80 -5.26 -0.64
C ARG A 61 -15.83 -4.41 -1.34
N PHE A 62 -16.21 -4.78 -2.56
CA PHE A 62 -17.26 -4.11 -3.31
C PHE A 62 -18.61 -4.76 -3.00
N LEU A 63 -19.63 -3.93 -2.80
CA LEU A 63 -21.00 -4.37 -2.48
C LEU A 63 -21.91 -4.30 -3.71
N GLU A 64 -21.49 -3.57 -4.74
CA GLU A 64 -22.19 -3.42 -6.02
C GLU A 64 -21.21 -3.54 -7.19
N ALA A 65 -21.73 -3.86 -8.38
CA ALA A 65 -20.93 -3.92 -9.59
C ALA A 65 -20.52 -2.50 -10.03
N MET A 66 -19.24 -2.30 -10.33
CA MET A 66 -18.72 -1.00 -10.80
C MET A 66 -17.36 -1.14 -11.49
N THR A 67 -16.93 -0.07 -12.15
CA THR A 67 -15.54 0.10 -12.60
C THR A 67 -14.71 0.74 -11.50
N ALA A 68 -13.66 0.07 -11.05
CA ALA A 68 -12.68 0.62 -10.12
C ALA A 68 -11.40 1.03 -10.87
N THR A 69 -10.88 2.22 -10.57
CA THR A 69 -9.60 2.70 -11.10
C THR A 69 -8.58 2.86 -9.97
N ILE A 70 -7.35 2.41 -10.22
CA ILE A 70 -6.24 2.53 -9.29
C ILE A 70 -5.15 3.35 -9.97
N LEU A 71 -4.68 4.38 -9.28
CA LEU A 71 -3.52 5.18 -9.66
C LEU A 71 -2.50 5.12 -8.53
N SER A 72 -1.36 4.49 -8.79
CA SER A 72 -0.36 4.23 -7.77
C SER A 72 1.04 4.08 -8.35
N SER A 73 2.01 4.72 -7.71
CA SER A 73 3.42 4.69 -8.09
C SER A 73 4.21 3.64 -7.29
N HIS A 74 5.50 3.45 -7.60
CA HIS A 74 6.39 2.50 -6.93
C HIS A 74 5.87 1.04 -6.94
N ARG A 75 5.19 0.67 -8.03
CA ARG A 75 4.79 -0.70 -8.33
C ARG A 75 5.80 -1.44 -9.19
N THR A 76 6.67 -0.70 -9.89
CA THR A 76 7.76 -1.21 -10.75
C THR A 76 9.15 -0.96 -10.19
N THR A 77 9.34 0.17 -9.50
CA THR A 77 10.63 0.58 -8.92
C THR A 77 10.58 0.54 -7.40
N GLU A 78 11.58 -0.11 -6.80
CA GLU A 78 11.75 -0.17 -5.34
C GLU A 78 12.15 1.18 -4.75
N PRO A 79 11.62 1.55 -3.57
CA PRO A 79 12.13 2.66 -2.79
C PRO A 79 13.56 2.38 -2.32
N TYR A 80 14.53 3.08 -2.90
CA TYR A 80 15.95 2.85 -2.64
C TYR A 80 16.33 3.08 -1.17
N GLY A 81 17.29 2.29 -0.68
CA GLY A 81 17.98 2.54 0.57
C GLY A 81 19.16 3.51 0.40
N LEU A 82 19.67 4.02 1.51
CA LEU A 82 20.75 5.02 1.54
C LEU A 82 21.93 4.55 2.38
N ALA A 83 23.15 4.96 2.01
CA ALA A 83 24.39 4.69 2.76
C ALA A 83 24.58 3.19 3.11
N GLY A 84 24.23 2.28 2.20
CA GLY A 84 24.30 0.83 2.42
C GLY A 84 23.05 0.20 3.04
N GLY A 85 22.00 0.98 3.32
CA GLY A 85 20.69 0.46 3.67
C GLY A 85 20.01 -0.24 2.48
N SER A 86 19.19 -1.24 2.76
CA SER A 86 18.43 -1.99 1.76
C SER A 86 17.20 -1.21 1.28
N ALA A 87 16.75 -1.52 0.06
CA ALA A 87 15.52 -0.99 -0.49
C ALA A 87 14.29 -1.48 0.30
N GLY A 88 13.24 -0.67 0.33
CA GLY A 88 11.92 -1.08 0.79
C GLY A 88 11.21 -1.93 -0.27
N ALA A 89 10.24 -2.74 0.16
CA ALA A 89 9.43 -3.52 -0.75
C ALA A 89 8.59 -2.59 -1.66
N ARG A 90 8.44 -3.00 -2.92
CA ARG A 90 7.49 -2.41 -3.88
C ARG A 90 6.07 -2.51 -3.36
N GLY A 91 5.25 -1.55 -3.75
CA GLY A 91 3.81 -1.70 -3.59
C GLY A 91 3.27 -2.76 -4.55
N ARG A 92 2.07 -3.26 -4.25
CA ARG A 92 1.36 -4.24 -5.07
C ARG A 92 -0.13 -3.95 -5.00
N ASN A 93 -0.84 -4.22 -6.09
CA ASN A 93 -2.28 -4.11 -6.15
C ASN A 93 -2.80 -5.44 -6.70
N SER A 94 -3.88 -5.96 -6.13
CA SER A 94 -4.52 -7.15 -6.65
C SER A 94 -6.03 -7.07 -6.48
N LEU A 95 -6.74 -7.81 -7.33
CA LEU A 95 -8.17 -8.05 -7.25
C LEU A 95 -8.37 -9.50 -6.81
N LEU A 96 -8.96 -9.67 -5.63
CA LEU A 96 -9.47 -10.95 -5.14
C LEU A 96 -10.93 -11.06 -5.54
N ARG A 97 -11.24 -12.01 -6.42
CA ARG A 97 -12.60 -12.32 -6.84
C ARG A 97 -13.35 -13.05 -5.74
N ALA A 98 -14.68 -12.91 -5.74
CA ALA A 98 -15.54 -13.59 -4.78
C ALA A 98 -15.41 -15.13 -4.81
N ASP A 99 -15.01 -15.69 -5.95
CA ASP A 99 -14.73 -17.13 -6.14
C ASP A 99 -13.33 -17.57 -5.66
N GLY A 100 -12.53 -16.63 -5.13
CA GLY A 100 -11.17 -16.86 -4.66
C GLY A 100 -10.09 -16.64 -5.71
N GLY A 101 -10.44 -16.32 -6.97
CA GLY A 101 -9.48 -15.97 -8.01
C GLY A 101 -8.67 -14.72 -7.65
N LEU A 102 -7.36 -14.73 -7.92
CA LEU A 102 -6.48 -13.58 -7.68
C LEU A 102 -5.94 -13.04 -9.01
N VAL A 103 -6.14 -11.73 -9.24
CA VAL A 103 -5.64 -11.03 -10.42
C VAL A 103 -4.72 -9.90 -9.98
N GLU A 104 -3.46 -9.95 -10.40
CA GLU A 104 -2.52 -8.84 -10.17
C GLU A 104 -2.89 -7.62 -11.02
N LEU A 105 -2.84 -6.44 -10.41
CA LEU A 105 -3.16 -5.19 -11.06
C LEU A 105 -1.89 -4.33 -11.19
N ALA A 106 -1.76 -3.66 -12.33
CA ALA A 106 -0.71 -2.67 -12.53
C ALA A 106 -0.86 -1.47 -11.59
N GLY A 107 0.17 -0.62 -11.55
CA GLY A 107 0.11 0.61 -10.74
C GLY A 107 -0.96 1.59 -11.21
N ASN A 108 -1.19 1.64 -12.52
CA ASN A 108 -2.31 2.33 -13.14
C ASN A 108 -3.18 1.28 -13.82
N ALA A 109 -4.39 1.07 -13.32
CA ALA A 109 -5.30 0.04 -13.82
C ALA A 109 -6.76 0.48 -13.70
N ALA A 110 -7.58 0.00 -14.61
CA ALA A 110 -9.04 0.04 -14.53
C ALA A 110 -9.55 -1.39 -14.58
N VAL A 111 -10.49 -1.75 -13.72
CA VAL A 111 -11.03 -3.11 -13.63
C VAL A 111 -12.49 -3.11 -13.25
N GLU A 112 -13.25 -4.00 -13.87
CA GLU A 112 -14.63 -4.30 -13.49
C GLU A 112 -14.64 -5.21 -12.27
N VAL A 113 -15.36 -4.79 -11.24
CA VAL A 113 -15.57 -5.54 -10.00
C VAL A 113 -17.03 -5.89 -9.85
N LEU A 114 -17.29 -7.06 -9.28
CA LEU A 114 -18.62 -7.54 -8.95
C LEU A 114 -18.85 -7.51 -7.43
N PRO A 115 -20.10 -7.56 -6.96
CA PRO A 115 -20.39 -7.69 -5.54
C PRO A 115 -19.64 -8.89 -4.93
N GLY A 116 -18.95 -8.65 -3.81
CA GLY A 116 -18.12 -9.65 -3.13
C GLY A 116 -16.65 -9.65 -3.55
N ASP A 117 -16.31 -9.10 -4.71
CA ASP A 117 -14.91 -8.88 -5.09
C ASP A 117 -14.23 -7.89 -4.14
N SER A 118 -12.90 -7.99 -4.01
CA SER A 118 -12.10 -7.12 -3.16
C SER A 118 -10.84 -6.64 -3.86
N ILE A 119 -10.57 -5.34 -3.81
CA ILE A 119 -9.26 -4.80 -4.22
C ILE A 119 -8.36 -4.72 -2.99
N VAL A 120 -7.18 -5.34 -3.08
CA VAL A 120 -6.12 -5.30 -2.07
C VAL A 120 -5.03 -4.35 -2.56
N ILE A 121 -4.74 -3.33 -1.76
CA ILE A 121 -3.71 -2.33 -2.01
C ILE A 121 -2.63 -2.47 -0.94
N GLU A 122 -1.46 -2.91 -1.36
CA GLU A 122 -0.25 -2.93 -0.54
C GLU A 122 0.61 -1.73 -0.92
N THR A 123 0.75 -0.76 -0.02
CA THR A 123 1.61 0.40 -0.29
C THR A 123 3.09 0.02 -0.17
N PRO A 124 3.99 0.68 -0.92
CA PRO A 124 5.42 0.46 -0.76
C PRO A 124 5.89 0.78 0.66
N GLY A 125 6.95 0.09 1.10
CA GLY A 125 7.69 0.47 2.30
C GLY A 125 8.77 1.52 1.99
N GLY A 126 9.30 2.19 3.00
CA GLY A 126 10.42 3.11 2.83
C GLY A 126 11.77 2.39 2.76
N GLY A 127 12.75 2.93 2.04
CA GLY A 127 14.14 2.43 2.11
C GLY A 127 14.80 2.67 3.48
N GLY A 128 15.71 1.78 3.85
CA GLY A 128 16.53 1.88 5.07
C GLY A 128 17.78 2.75 4.88
N TYR A 129 18.40 3.13 6.00
CA TYR A 129 19.63 3.92 6.02
C TYR A 129 20.75 3.21 6.78
N GLY A 130 21.94 3.19 6.19
CA GLY A 130 23.15 2.62 6.78
C GLY A 130 23.21 1.10 6.62
N GLY A 131 24.38 0.55 6.26
CA GLY A 131 24.60 -0.90 6.23
C GLY A 131 24.40 -1.54 7.61
N LYS A 132 23.83 -2.76 7.63
CA LYS A 132 23.90 -3.61 8.82
C LYS A 132 25.34 -4.13 8.96
N ARG A 133 25.93 -4.02 10.14
CA ARG A 133 27.14 -4.77 10.47
C ARG A 133 26.79 -6.25 10.60
#